data_AF-A0AAU7V546-F1
#
_entry.id   AF-A0AAU7V546-F1
#
_cell.length_a   1.000
_cell.length_b   1.000
_cell.length_c   1.000
_cell.angle_alpha   90.00
_cell.angle_beta   90.00
_cell.angle_gamma   90.00
#
_symmetry.space_group_name_H-M   'P 1'
#
loop_
_entity.id
_entity.type
_entity.pdbx_description
1 polymer ?
#
loop_
_entity_poly.entity_id
_entity_poly.type
_entity_poly.pdbx_seq_one_letter_code
_entity_poly.pdbx_strand_id
1 'polypeptide(L)' 'MSTAEYAIGTIAAAAFGAVLYTVVTGDSIVSALTGIVERALNTAV' A
#
# COMPACT_ATOMS: atom_id res chain seq x y z
N MET A 1 -15.15 -1.41 -31.20
CA MET A 1 -14.42 -0.99 -29.98
C MET A 1 -14.57 -2.14 -28.99
N SER A 2 -13.48 -2.89 -28.74
CA SER A 2 -13.52 -4.21 -28.10
C SER A 2 -13.72 -4.09 -26.59
N THR A 3 -14.83 -4.63 -26.08
CA THR A 3 -15.25 -4.60 -24.67
C THR A 3 -14.33 -5.39 -23.73
N ALA A 4 -13.62 -6.40 -24.26
CA ALA A 4 -12.72 -7.22 -23.47
C ALA A 4 -11.47 -6.46 -23.00
N GLU A 5 -10.93 -5.56 -23.83
CA GLU A 5 -9.69 -4.84 -23.56
C GLU A 5 -9.84 -3.88 -22.36
N TYR A 6 -10.95 -3.15 -22.32
CA TYR A 6 -11.29 -2.28 -21.18
C TYR A 6 -11.55 -3.07 -19.89
N ALA A 7 -12.22 -4.23 -19.99
CA ALA A 7 -12.50 -5.08 -18.83
C ALA A 7 -11.21 -5.68 -18.24
N ILE A 8 -10.25 -6.06 -19.09
CA ILE A 8 -8.95 -6.56 -18.63
C ILE A 8 -8.16 -5.43 -17.98
N GLY A 9 -8.20 -4.21 -18.54
CA GLY A 9 -7.56 -3.03 -17.95
C GLY A 9 -8.06 -2.71 -16.54
N THR A 10 -9.38 -2.77 -16.31
CA THR A 10 -9.96 -2.50 -14.98
C THR A 10 -9.63 -3.60 -13.96
N ILE A 11 -9.65 -4.88 -14.35
CA ILE A 11 -9.26 -5.98 -13.47
C ILE A 11 -7.77 -5.88 -13.11
N ALA A 12 -6.91 -5.58 -14.09
CA ALA A 12 -5.48 -5.40 -13.84
C ALA A 12 -5.22 -4.26 -12.84
N ALA A 13 -5.90 -3.11 -13.01
CA ALA A 13 -5.80 -1.98 -12.09
C ALA A 13 -6.30 -2.33 -10.67
N ALA A 14 -7.44 -3.02 -10.56
CA ALA A 14 -7.99 -3.43 -9.27
C ALA A 14 -7.09 -4.45 -8.55
N ALA A 15 -6.54 -5.42 -9.28
CA ALA A 15 -5.60 -6.40 -8.73
C ALA A 15 -4.31 -5.72 -8.22
N PHE A 16 -3.77 -4.77 -9.00
CA PHE A 16 -2.61 -3.99 -8.58
C PHE A 16 -2.91 -3.15 -7.33
N GLY A 17 -4.07 -2.48 -7.28
CA GLY A 17 -4.51 -1.73 -6.11
C GLY A 17 -4.66 -2.60 -4.87
N ALA A 18 -5.20 -3.81 -5.00
CA ALA A 18 -5.30 -4.76 -3.90
C ALA A 18 -3.91 -5.17 -3.37
N VAL A 19 -2.96 -5.47 -4.26
CA VAL A 19 -1.58 -5.75 -3.87
C VAL A 19 -0.96 -4.56 -3.14
N LEU A 20 -1.06 -3.35 -3.68
CA LEU A 20 -0.54 -2.15 -3.02
C LEU A 20 -1.16 -1.93 -1.64
N TYR A 21 -2.47 -2.13 -1.50
CA TYR A 21 -3.15 -2.02 -0.21
C TYR A 21 -2.61 -3.01 0.81
N THR A 22 -2.38 -4.27 0.41
CA THR A 22 -1.78 -5.28 1.30
C THR A 22 -0.34 -4.95 1.70
N VAL A 23 0.44 -4.37 0.80
CA VAL A 23 1.82 -3.95 1.09
C VAL A 23 1.82 -2.79 2.09
N VAL A 24 1.05 -1.74 1.80
CA VAL A 24 0.98 -0.52 2.64
C VAL A 24 0.36 -0.80 4.01
N THR A 25 -0.62 -1.69 4.07
CA THR A 25 -1.30 -2.09 5.32
C THR A 25 -0.59 -3.27 6.00
N GLY A 26 0.51 -3.76 5.42
CA GLY A 26 1.29 -4.86 5.98
C GLY A 26 1.98 -4.47 7.28
N ASP A 27 2.08 -5.43 8.20
CA ASP A 27 2.67 -5.24 9.53
C ASP A 27 4.07 -4.61 9.47
N SER A 28 4.89 -5.02 8.51
CA SER A 28 6.25 -4.48 8.34
C SER A 28 6.29 -2.97 8.06
N ILE A 29 5.35 -2.43 7.26
CA ILE A 29 5.31 -1.00 6.94
C ILE A 29 4.80 -0.20 8.14
N VAL A 30 3.72 -0.68 8.76
CA VAL A 30 3.12 -0.03 9.93
C VAL A 30 4.13 -0.02 11.09
N SER A 31 4.78 -1.14 11.36
CA SER A 31 5.82 -1.25 12.40
C SER A 31 7.01 -0.33 12.12
N ALA A 32 7.48 -0.27 10.87
CA ALA A 32 8.57 0.63 10.49
C ALA A 32 8.19 2.11 10.70
N LEU A 33 7.00 2.52 10.29
CA LEU A 33 6.52 3.88 10.47
C LEU A 33 6.35 4.22 11.96
N THR A 34 5.74 3.32 12.74
CA THR A 34 5.63 3.46 14.20
C THR A 34 6.98 3.62 14.85
N GLY A 35 7.97 2.80 14.49
CA GLY A 35 9.33 2.90 15.03
C GLY A 35 10.03 4.21 14.67
N ILE A 36 9.76 4.79 13.49
CA ILE A 36 10.26 6.12 13.14
C ILE A 36 9.64 7.19 14.04
N VAL A 37 8.32 7.14 14.24
CA VAL A 37 7.60 8.10 15.11
C VAL A 37 8.07 7.98 16.56
N GLU A 38 8.20 6.76 17.09
CA GLU A 38 8.71 6.51 18.44
C GLU A 38 10.12 7.05 18.64
N ARG A 39 11.02 6.84 17.67
CA ARG A 39 12.38 7.42 17.71
C ARG A 39 12.34 8.94 17.70
N ALA A 40 11.50 9.55 16.87
CA ALA A 40 11.36 11.00 16.81
C ALA A 40 10.86 11.57 18.14
N LEU A 41 9.88 10.91 18.77
CA LEU A 41 9.35 11.31 20.08
C LEU A 41 10.38 11.14 21.21
N ASN A 42 11.19 10.07 21.18
CA ASN A 42 12.22 9.84 22.19
C ASN A 42 13.51 10.68 21.99
N THR A 43 13.73 11.24 20.80
CA THR A 43 14.90 12.11 20.53
C THR A 43 14.66 13.55 21.00
N ALA A 44 13.40 13.96 21.16
CA ALA A 44 13.02 15.35 21.48
C ALA A 44 12.98 15.67 22.99
N VAL A 45 13.57 14.82 23.84
CA VAL A 45 13.64 15.00 25.31
C VAL A 45 15.07 14.98 25.82
#